data_AF-A0A7G9QRN6-F1
#
_entry.id   AF-A0A7G9QRN6-F1
#
_cell.length_a   1.000
_cell.length_b   1.000
_cell.length_c   1.000
_cell.angle_alpha   90.00
_cell.angle_beta   90.00
_cell.angle_gamma   90.00
#
_symmetry.space_group_name_H-M   'P 1'
#
loop_
_entity.id
_entity.type
_entity.pdbx_description
1 polymer ?
#
loop_
_entity_poly.entity_id
_entity_poly.type
_entity_poly.pdbx_seq_one_letter_code
_entity_poly.pdbx_strand_id
1 'polypeptide(L)'
;MREGRRQAVAARGIGRMDKRFVYPFFGIHMLMFGLSGFFMAYSSSRPDLLFIYMHGGIAIVVYLAFYLAIFGRDEVKWMLINAALGILGIYSQVGWLLARFGKRIDDYPWYVHVTPFLYYMLYTFLLRQFLIDVTRSRDNPARRALVNNAYVAVSLLVYLGTLWRLRPG
;
A
#
# COMPACT_ATOMS: atom_id res chain seq x y z
N MET A 1 12.53 25.29 -25.46
CA MET A 1 11.05 25.22 -25.62
C MET A 1 10.50 23.86 -26.09
N ARG A 2 11.23 23.01 -26.83
CA ARG A 2 10.71 21.69 -27.28
C ARG A 2 10.60 20.62 -26.17
N GLU A 3 11.41 20.73 -25.12
CA GLU A 3 11.51 19.74 -24.05
C GLU A 3 10.32 19.79 -23.07
N GLY A 4 9.87 21.00 -22.69
CA GLY A 4 8.67 21.18 -21.86
C GLY A 4 7.38 20.68 -22.54
N ARG A 5 7.30 20.75 -23.88
CA ARG A 5 6.17 20.21 -24.64
C ARG A 5 6.18 18.67 -24.66
N ARG A 6 7.36 18.04 -24.72
CA ARG A 6 7.49 16.56 -24.63
C ARG A 6 7.15 16.04 -23.23
N GLN A 7 7.60 16.72 -22.17
CA GLN A 7 7.25 16.35 -20.80
C GLN A 7 5.74 16.51 -20.52
N ALA A 8 5.12 17.59 -21.02
CA ALA A 8 3.68 17.79 -20.90
C ALA A 8 2.85 16.76 -21.69
N VAL A 9 3.34 16.31 -22.85
CA VAL A 9 2.68 15.27 -23.66
C VAL A 9 2.84 13.89 -23.02
N ALA A 10 4.02 13.55 -22.48
CA ALA A 10 4.24 12.29 -21.77
C ALA A 10 3.40 12.20 -20.48
N ALA A 11 3.33 13.29 -19.71
CA ALA A 11 2.45 13.38 -18.53
C ALA A 11 0.95 13.27 -18.90
N ARG A 12 0.54 13.84 -20.05
CA ARG A 12 -0.82 13.67 -20.60
C ARG A 12 -1.12 12.23 -21.04
N GLY A 13 -0.13 11.49 -21.53
CA GLY A 13 -0.28 10.10 -21.98
C GLY A 13 -0.50 9.12 -20.82
N ILE A 14 0.25 9.27 -19.72
CA ILE A 14 0.12 8.43 -18.52
C ILE A 14 -1.22 8.67 -17.82
N GLY A 15 -1.71 9.91 -17.77
CA GLY A 15 -3.01 10.25 -17.20
C GLY A 15 -4.22 9.68 -17.96
N ARG A 16 -4.00 9.10 -19.15
CA ARG A 16 -5.01 8.46 -20.00
C ARG A 16 -4.88 6.93 -20.07
N MET A 17 -4.00 6.31 -19.28
CA MET A 17 -4.02 4.84 -19.18
C MET A 17 -5.39 4.39 -18.67
N ASP A 18 -5.99 3.43 -19.37
CA ASP A 18 -7.26 2.85 -18.95
C ASP A 18 -7.09 2.29 -17.54
N LYS A 19 -7.84 2.87 -16.60
CA LYS A 19 -7.84 2.48 -15.18
C LYS A 19 -8.14 1.00 -14.99
N ARG A 20 -8.88 0.39 -15.94
CA ARG A 20 -9.14 -1.06 -15.97
C ARG A 20 -7.88 -1.90 -16.15
N PHE A 21 -6.82 -1.35 -16.74
CA PHE A 21 -5.52 -2.01 -16.86
C PHE A 21 -4.60 -1.65 -15.68
N VAL A 22 -4.62 -0.37 -15.25
CA VAL A 22 -3.77 0.11 -14.14
C VAL A 22 -4.02 -0.67 -12.86
N TYR A 23 -5.28 -0.84 -12.44
CA TYR A 23 -5.59 -1.48 -11.16
C TYR A 23 -5.20 -2.97 -11.07
N PRO A 24 -5.55 -3.85 -12.02
CA PRO A 24 -5.12 -5.24 -11.95
C PRO A 24 -3.61 -5.38 -12.14
N PHE A 25 -2.98 -4.59 -13.02
CA PHE A 25 -1.54 -4.62 -13.21
C PHE A 25 -0.81 -4.24 -11.92
N PHE A 26 -1.03 -3.02 -11.41
CA PHE A 26 -0.37 -2.57 -10.19
C PHE A 26 -0.81 -3.39 -8.97
N GLY A 27 -2.06 -3.81 -8.89
CA GLY A 27 -2.56 -4.62 -7.77
C GLY A 27 -1.87 -5.96 -7.67
N ILE A 28 -1.89 -6.76 -8.74
CA ILE A 28 -1.26 -8.08 -8.75
C ILE A 28 0.26 -7.95 -8.66
N HIS A 29 0.85 -7.01 -9.40
CA HIS A 29 2.30 -6.80 -9.40
C HIS A 29 2.81 -6.39 -8.02
N MET A 30 2.16 -5.43 -7.36
CA MET A 30 2.54 -5.01 -6.00
C MET A 30 2.27 -6.08 -4.97
N LEU A 31 1.22 -6.89 -5.12
CA LEU A 31 0.97 -8.00 -4.22
C LEU A 31 2.11 -9.02 -4.30
N MET A 32 2.52 -9.43 -5.50
CA MET A 32 3.62 -10.38 -5.68
C MET A 32 4.96 -9.81 -5.16
N PHE A 33 5.30 -8.57 -5.53
CA PHE A 33 6.54 -7.92 -5.08
C PHE A 33 6.53 -7.63 -3.57
N GLY A 34 5.39 -7.19 -3.03
CA GLY A 34 5.21 -6.92 -1.61
C GLY A 34 5.28 -8.18 -0.76
N LEU A 35 4.67 -9.28 -1.21
CA LEU A 35 4.79 -10.59 -0.54
C LEU A 35 6.22 -11.12 -0.63
N SER A 36 6.86 -11.04 -1.79
CA SER A 36 8.27 -11.41 -1.94
C SER A 36 9.17 -10.61 -1.00
N GLY A 37 9.02 -9.28 -0.99
CA GLY A 37 9.74 -8.38 -0.08
C GLY A 37 9.47 -8.67 1.39
N PHE A 38 8.22 -8.98 1.76
CA PHE A 38 7.84 -9.39 3.10
C PHE A 38 8.53 -10.70 3.51
N PHE A 39 8.51 -11.72 2.66
CA PHE A 39 9.20 -12.99 2.94
C PHE A 39 10.71 -12.78 3.02
N MET A 40 11.32 -11.98 2.14
CA MET A 40 12.74 -11.66 2.21
C MET A 40 13.10 -10.93 3.53
N ALA A 41 12.26 -9.99 3.98
CA ALA A 41 12.51 -9.24 5.21
C ALA A 41 12.44 -10.11 6.48
N TYR A 42 11.53 -11.09 6.51
CA TYR A 42 11.23 -11.88 7.71
C TYR A 42 11.70 -13.35 7.64
N SER A 43 12.32 -13.78 6.53
CA SER A 43 12.89 -15.12 6.37
C SER A 43 14.04 -15.38 7.34
N SER A 44 14.20 -16.64 7.76
CA SER A 44 15.39 -17.09 8.50
C SER A 44 16.67 -16.98 7.67
N SER A 45 16.54 -17.15 6.35
CA SER A 45 17.60 -16.96 5.34
C SER A 45 17.44 -15.59 4.67
N ARG A 46 17.25 -14.53 5.46
CA ARG A 46 17.08 -13.19 4.93
C ARG A 46 18.32 -12.75 4.14
N PRO A 47 18.15 -12.14 2.96
CA PRO A 47 19.26 -11.50 2.27
C PRO A 47 19.75 -10.29 3.08
N ASP A 48 20.91 -9.77 2.69
CA ASP A 48 21.49 -8.59 3.34
C ASP A 48 20.52 -7.39 3.33
N LEU A 49 20.56 -6.59 4.40
CA LEU A 49 19.64 -5.47 4.57
C LEU A 49 19.82 -4.42 3.46
N LEU A 50 21.04 -4.23 2.96
CA LEU A 50 21.30 -3.33 1.83
C LEU A 50 20.57 -3.81 0.58
N PHE A 51 20.56 -5.12 0.31
CA PHE A 51 19.82 -5.68 -0.82
C PHE A 51 18.32 -5.42 -0.68
N ILE A 52 17.75 -5.62 0.51
CA ILE A 52 16.32 -5.36 0.78
C ILE A 52 15.98 -3.88 0.54
N TYR A 53 16.82 -2.95 1.00
CA TYR A 53 16.62 -1.53 0.80
C TYR A 53 16.83 -1.08 -0.64
N MET A 54 17.83 -1.63 -1.34
CA MET A 54 18.02 -1.30 -2.75
C MET A 54 16.87 -1.87 -3.59
N HIS A 55 16.61 -3.16 -3.50
CA HIS A 55 15.59 -3.81 -4.31
C HIS A 55 14.18 -3.30 -3.96
N GLY A 56 13.82 -3.34 -2.67
CA GLY A 56 12.50 -2.92 -2.21
C GLY A 56 12.32 -1.40 -2.22
N GLY A 57 13.34 -0.65 -1.81
CA GLY A 57 13.28 0.82 -1.76
C GLY A 57 13.23 1.46 -3.15
N ILE A 58 14.01 0.97 -4.12
CA ILE A 58 13.91 1.45 -5.51
C ILE A 58 12.50 1.19 -6.05
N ALA A 59 11.97 -0.02 -5.83
CA ALA A 59 10.61 -0.33 -6.27
C ALA A 59 9.55 0.60 -5.63
N ILE A 60 9.66 0.90 -4.33
CA ILE A 60 8.80 1.87 -3.63
C ILE A 60 8.87 3.26 -4.28
N VAL A 61 10.06 3.75 -4.60
CA VAL A 61 10.25 5.05 -5.27
C VAL A 61 9.63 5.05 -6.66
N VAL A 62 9.79 3.96 -7.42
CA VAL A 62 9.17 3.78 -8.74
C VAL A 62 7.65 3.79 -8.63
N TYR A 63 7.06 3.07 -7.66
CA TYR A 63 5.61 3.10 -7.42
C TYR A 63 5.11 4.50 -7.05
N LEU A 64 5.84 5.24 -6.20
CA LEU A 64 5.50 6.62 -5.87
C LEU A 64 5.52 7.52 -7.10
N ALA A 65 6.49 7.37 -8.00
CA ALA A 65 6.53 8.12 -9.25
C ALA A 65 5.32 7.82 -10.15
N PHE A 66 4.94 6.55 -10.28
CA PHE A 66 3.72 6.17 -10.99
C PHE A 66 2.46 6.73 -10.32
N TYR A 67 2.37 6.68 -8.98
CA TYR A 67 1.21 7.19 -8.27
C TYR A 67 1.07 8.70 -8.41
N LEU A 68 2.18 9.44 -8.37
CA LEU A 68 2.19 10.88 -8.63
C LEU A 68 1.71 11.19 -10.06
N ALA A 69 2.13 10.38 -11.04
CA ALA A 69 1.74 10.58 -12.43
C ALA A 69 0.28 10.18 -12.73
N ILE A 70 -0.25 9.16 -12.06
CA ILE A 70 -1.59 8.60 -12.30
C ILE A 70 -2.66 9.28 -11.43
N PHE A 71 -2.38 9.47 -10.13
CA PHE A 71 -3.34 9.96 -9.15
C PHE A 71 -3.13 11.43 -8.76
N GLY A 72 -1.97 12.00 -9.05
CA GLY A 72 -1.64 13.39 -8.75
C GLY A 72 -1.05 13.61 -7.35
N ARG A 73 -0.55 14.82 -7.12
CA ARG A 73 0.17 15.20 -5.89
C ARG A 73 -0.69 15.15 -4.64
N ASP A 74 -1.94 15.58 -4.73
CA ASP A 74 -2.81 15.70 -3.56
C ASP A 74 -3.17 14.34 -2.95
N GLU A 75 -3.51 13.35 -3.79
CA GLU A 75 -3.83 12.00 -3.31
C GLU A 75 -2.59 11.29 -2.74
N VAL A 76 -1.40 11.48 -3.34
CA VAL A 76 -0.14 10.93 -2.79
C VAL A 76 0.23 11.62 -1.47
N LYS A 77 0.08 12.94 -1.36
CA LYS A 77 0.28 13.66 -0.09
C LYS A 77 -0.70 13.16 0.98
N TRP A 78 -1.97 12.98 0.62
CA TRP A 78 -2.98 12.44 1.52
C TRP A 78 -2.61 11.04 1.99
N MET A 79 -2.13 10.15 1.10
CA MET A 79 -1.65 8.82 1.45
C MET A 79 -0.55 8.88 2.51
N LEU A 80 0.50 9.68 2.27
CA LEU A 80 1.66 9.76 3.15
C LEU A 80 1.27 10.29 4.54
N ILE A 81 0.41 11.32 4.60
CA ILE A 81 -0.09 11.86 5.88
C ILE A 81 -0.91 10.80 6.64
N ASN A 82 -1.83 10.11 5.97
CA ASN A 82 -2.64 9.08 6.62
C ASN A 82 -1.81 7.89 7.09
N ALA A 83 -0.78 7.51 6.33
CA ALA A 83 0.12 6.45 6.73
C ALA A 83 0.97 6.84 7.95
N ALA A 84 1.44 8.09 8.01
CA ALA A 84 2.17 8.61 9.16
C ALA A 84 1.28 8.63 10.42
N LEU A 85 0.05 9.14 10.31
CA LEU A 85 -0.92 9.14 11.42
C LEU A 85 -1.35 7.71 11.80
N GLY A 86 -1.44 6.81 10.82
CA GLY A 86 -1.85 5.42 10.97
C GLY A 86 -0.72 4.43 11.20
N ILE A 87 0.49 4.87 11.57
CA ILE A 87 1.68 4.01 11.66
C ILE A 87 1.48 2.84 12.63
N LEU A 88 0.79 3.07 13.76
CA LEU A 88 0.42 2.00 14.71
C LEU A 88 -0.56 1.00 14.09
N GLY A 89 -1.46 1.48 13.23
CA GLY A 89 -2.36 0.62 12.45
C GLY A 89 -1.58 -0.27 11.49
N ILE A 90 -0.63 0.30 10.73
CA ILE A 90 0.24 -0.45 9.83
C ILE A 90 1.05 -1.50 10.62
N TYR A 91 1.63 -1.10 11.74
CA TYR A 91 2.36 -2.00 12.63
C TYR A 91 1.50 -3.17 13.10
N SER A 92 0.28 -2.92 13.57
CA SER A 92 -0.65 -3.97 14.00
C SER A 92 -1.04 -4.92 12.86
N GLN A 93 -1.26 -4.39 11.66
CA GLN A 93 -1.67 -5.16 10.48
C GLN A 93 -0.54 -6.04 9.96
N VAL A 94 0.67 -5.51 9.91
CA VAL A 94 1.87 -6.28 9.52
C VAL A 94 2.19 -7.31 10.59
N GLY A 95 2.05 -6.99 11.89
CA GLY A 95 2.23 -7.94 12.98
C GLY A 95 1.20 -9.07 12.94
N TRP A 96 -0.05 -8.78 12.60
CA TRP A 96 -1.07 -9.79 12.36
C TRP A 96 -0.78 -10.67 11.14
N LEU A 97 -0.25 -10.09 10.07
CA LEU A 97 0.20 -10.87 8.91
C LEU A 97 1.36 -11.79 9.28
N LEU A 98 2.33 -11.30 10.06
CA LEU A 98 3.45 -12.08 10.59
C LEU A 98 3.00 -13.22 11.51
N ALA A 99 2.01 -12.96 12.36
CA ALA A 99 1.49 -13.96 13.28
C ALA A 99 0.92 -15.20 12.56
N ARG A 100 0.42 -15.05 11.33
CA ARG A 100 0.01 -16.20 10.49
C ARG A 100 1.15 -17.14 10.14
N PHE A 101 2.38 -16.65 10.16
CA PHE A 101 3.58 -17.42 9.89
C PHE A 101 4.30 -17.83 11.18
N GLY A 102 3.62 -17.72 12.34
CA GLY A 102 4.19 -18.07 13.65
C GLY A 102 5.28 -17.12 14.12
N LYS A 103 5.33 -15.89 13.58
CA LYS A 103 6.36 -14.87 13.90
C LYS A 103 5.73 -13.70 14.61
N ARG A 104 6.48 -13.05 15.52
CA ARG A 104 6.05 -11.80 16.14
C ARG A 104 6.80 -10.65 15.51
N ILE A 105 6.15 -9.49 15.46
CA ILE A 105 6.76 -8.29 14.92
C ILE A 105 7.92 -7.79 15.81
N ASP A 106 7.81 -7.96 17.13
CA ASP A 106 8.83 -7.60 18.12
C ASP A 106 10.10 -8.46 18.04
N ASP A 107 10.06 -9.59 17.32
CA ASP A 107 11.23 -10.45 17.14
C ASP A 107 12.27 -9.82 16.19
N TYR A 108 11.89 -8.74 15.49
CA TYR A 108 12.72 -8.09 14.49
C TYR A 108 13.03 -6.64 14.89
N PRO A 109 14.24 -6.14 14.60
CA PRO A 109 14.57 -4.73 14.77
C PRO A 109 13.65 -3.83 13.94
N TRP A 110 13.30 -2.67 14.47
CA TRP A 110 12.32 -1.76 13.86
C TRP A 110 12.61 -1.40 12.39
N TYR A 111 13.90 -1.29 12.02
CA TYR A 111 14.34 -0.91 10.68
C TYR A 111 14.01 -1.98 9.62
N VAL A 112 13.89 -3.26 10.01
CA VAL A 112 13.47 -4.35 9.11
C VAL A 112 12.04 -4.13 8.58
N HIS A 113 11.21 -3.43 9.35
CA HIS A 113 9.82 -3.18 9.00
C HIS A 113 9.61 -2.07 7.97
N VAL A 114 10.63 -1.25 7.70
CA VAL A 114 10.50 -0.05 6.84
C VAL A 114 9.99 -0.43 5.44
N THR A 115 10.64 -1.39 4.77
CA THR A 115 10.23 -1.81 3.43
C THR A 115 8.84 -2.46 3.43
N PRO A 116 8.52 -3.45 4.29
CA PRO A 116 7.16 -3.99 4.41
C PRO A 116 6.08 -2.94 4.69
N PHE A 117 6.34 -1.96 5.57
CA PHE A 117 5.37 -0.92 5.94
C PHE A 117 5.08 0.01 4.77
N LEU A 118 6.11 0.42 4.04
CA LEU A 118 5.96 1.25 2.84
C LEU A 118 5.20 0.51 1.74
N TYR A 119 5.46 -0.78 1.54
CA TYR A 119 4.68 -1.61 0.62
C TYR A 119 3.21 -1.70 1.04
N TYR A 120 2.96 -1.97 2.32
CA TYR A 120 1.61 -2.03 2.86
C TYR A 120 0.84 -0.72 2.65
N MET A 121 1.49 0.43 2.91
CA MET A 121 0.94 1.76 2.64
C MET A 121 0.60 1.94 1.16
N LEU A 122 1.54 1.65 0.25
CA LEU A 122 1.30 1.83 -1.18
C LEU A 122 0.17 0.93 -1.69
N TYR A 123 0.08 -0.30 -1.17
CA TYR A 123 -0.94 -1.26 -1.57
C TYR A 123 -2.33 -0.87 -1.07
N THR A 124 -2.45 -0.46 0.20
CA THR A 124 -3.73 0.01 0.77
C THR A 124 -4.23 1.28 0.08
N PHE A 125 -3.32 2.18 -0.30
CA PHE A 125 -3.69 3.33 -1.13
C PHE A 125 -4.24 2.93 -2.50
N LEU A 126 -3.60 1.97 -3.19
CA LEU A 126 -4.08 1.49 -4.49
C LEU A 126 -5.48 0.88 -4.38
N LEU A 127 -5.70 0.04 -3.38
CA LEU A 127 -7.00 -0.55 -3.10
C LEU A 127 -8.05 0.52 -2.84
N ARG A 128 -7.71 1.56 -2.05
CA ARG A 128 -8.61 2.70 -1.84
C ARG A 128 -8.96 3.40 -3.15
N GLN A 129 -7.98 3.70 -4.01
CA GLN A 129 -8.24 4.33 -5.30
C GLN A 129 -9.11 3.46 -6.21
N PHE A 130 -8.83 2.16 -6.25
CA PHE A 130 -9.63 1.17 -6.97
C PHE A 130 -11.08 1.18 -6.49
N LEU A 131 -11.31 1.12 -5.17
CA LEU A 131 -12.66 1.15 -4.60
C LEU A 131 -13.39 2.46 -4.92
N ILE A 132 -12.71 3.61 -4.81
CA ILE A 132 -13.30 4.92 -5.16
C ILE A 132 -13.73 4.95 -6.64
N ASP A 133 -12.90 4.43 -7.53
CA ASP A 133 -13.16 4.47 -8.97
C ASP A 133 -14.23 3.45 -9.41
N VAL A 134 -14.21 2.23 -8.86
CA VAL A 134 -15.24 1.22 -9.13
C VAL A 134 -16.61 1.66 -8.62
N THR A 135 -16.66 2.30 -7.45
CA THR A 135 -17.90 2.83 -6.87
C THR A 135 -18.34 4.16 -7.49
N ARG A 136 -17.57 4.71 -8.43
CA ARG A 136 -17.75 6.05 -9.04
C ARG A 136 -17.93 7.15 -7.99
N SER A 137 -17.24 7.02 -6.86
CA SER A 137 -17.39 7.90 -5.69
C SER A 137 -16.48 9.13 -5.74
N ARG A 138 -15.71 9.29 -6.82
CA ARG A 138 -14.71 10.37 -6.96
C ARG A 138 -15.34 11.77 -6.87
N ASP A 139 -16.53 11.95 -7.44
CA ASP A 139 -17.21 13.25 -7.53
C ASP A 139 -18.39 13.41 -6.55
N ASN A 140 -18.63 12.42 -5.67
CA ASN A 140 -19.73 12.45 -4.71
C ASN A 140 -19.24 12.28 -3.26
N PRO A 141 -19.23 13.34 -2.45
CA PRO A 141 -18.70 13.30 -1.08
C PRO A 141 -19.45 12.34 -0.15
N ALA A 142 -20.76 12.16 -0.34
CA ALA A 142 -21.56 11.23 0.45
C ALA A 142 -21.22 9.77 0.16
N ARG A 143 -20.96 9.41 -1.12
CA ARG A 143 -20.53 8.05 -1.48
C ARG A 143 -19.10 7.76 -1.06
N ARG A 144 -18.21 8.75 -1.13
CA ARG A 144 -16.83 8.63 -0.60
C ARG A 144 -16.84 8.36 0.91
N ALA A 145 -17.73 9.00 1.67
CA ALA A 145 -17.91 8.73 3.10
C ALA A 145 -18.42 7.31 3.37
N LEU A 146 -19.39 6.82 2.58
CA LEU A 146 -19.90 5.45 2.71
C LEU A 146 -18.82 4.39 2.46
N VAL A 147 -17.99 4.56 1.42
CA VAL A 147 -16.90 3.63 1.10
C VAL A 147 -15.84 3.64 2.20
N ASN A 148 -15.47 4.82 2.71
CA ASN A 148 -14.56 4.92 3.84
C ASN A 148 -15.13 4.22 5.09
N ASN A 149 -16.41 4.43 5.40
CA ASN A 149 -17.07 3.81 6.54
C ASN A 149 -17.18 2.28 6.37
N ALA A 150 -17.47 1.79 5.16
CA ALA A 150 -17.50 0.37 4.87
C ALA A 150 -16.10 -0.26 5.02
N TYR A 151 -15.05 0.41 4.55
CA TYR A 151 -13.67 -0.05 4.74
C TYR A 151 -13.29 -0.13 6.23
N VAL A 152 -13.63 0.89 7.02
CA VAL A 152 -13.40 0.90 8.47
C VAL A 152 -14.23 -0.20 9.16
N ALA A 153 -15.50 -0.37 8.80
CA ALA A 153 -16.37 -1.40 9.37
C ALA A 153 -15.86 -2.81 9.08
N VAL A 154 -15.45 -3.09 7.83
CA VAL A 154 -14.85 -4.38 7.46
C VAL A 154 -13.54 -4.61 8.22
N SER A 155 -12.71 -3.58 8.34
CA SER A 155 -11.46 -3.66 9.12
C SER A 155 -11.74 -3.95 10.61
N LEU A 156 -12.74 -3.31 11.20
CA LEU A 156 -13.20 -3.56 12.57
C LEU A 156 -13.77 -4.96 12.75
N LEU A 157 -14.52 -5.48 11.78
CA LEU A 157 -15.03 -6.85 11.81
C LEU A 157 -13.89 -7.88 11.74
N VAL A 158 -12.85 -7.62 10.93
CA VAL A 158 -11.63 -8.44 10.92
C VAL A 158 -10.91 -8.36 12.28
N TYR A 159 -10.82 -7.19 12.90
CA TYR A 159 -10.26 -7.04 14.25
C TYR A 159 -11.08 -7.80 15.32
N LEU A 160 -12.41 -7.68 15.31
CA LEU A 160 -13.27 -8.37 16.27
C LEU A 160 -13.24 -9.89 16.07
N GLY A 161 -13.26 -10.36 14.82
CA GLY A 161 -13.17 -11.79 14.50
C GLY A 161 -11.82 -12.40 14.87
N THR A 162 -10.73 -11.62 14.81
CA THR A 162 -9.39 -12.09 15.20
C THR A 162 -9.18 -12.04 16.70
N LEU A 163 -9.73 -11.04 17.42
CA LEU A 163 -9.72 -10.98 18.88
C LEU A 163 -10.48 -12.16 19.51
N TRP A 164 -11.61 -12.56 18.91
CA TRP A 164 -12.43 -13.67 19.42
C TRP A 164 -11.74 -15.03 19.30
N ARG A 165 -10.85 -15.22 18.32
CA ARG A 165 -10.03 -16.43 18.16
C ARG A 165 -8.80 -16.49 19.08
N LEU A 166 -8.45 -15.39 19.75
CA LEU A 166 -7.28 -15.29 20.63
C LEU A 166 -7.64 -15.41 22.12
N ARG A 167 -8.89 -15.75 22.48
CA ARG A 167 -9.23 -16.13 23.87
C ARG A 167 -8.64 -17.52 24.15
N PRO A 168 -7.66 -17.66 25.06
CA PRO A 168 -7.24 -18.98 25.54
C PRO A 168 -8.41 -19.58 26.33
N GLY A 169 -8.82 -20.79 25.93
CA GLY A 169 -9.53 -21.72 26.80
C GLY A 169 -8.52 -22.50 27.62
#